data_AF-A0A7V5YW76-F1
#
_entry.id   AF-A0A7V5YW76-F1
#
_cell.length_a   1.000
_cell.length_b   1.000
_cell.length_c   1.000
_cell.angle_alpha   90.00
_cell.angle_beta   90.00
_cell.angle_gamma   90.00
#
_symmetry.space_group_name_H-M   'P 1'
#
loop_
_entity.id
_entity.type
_entity.pdbx_description
1 polymer ?
#
loop_
_entity_poly.entity_id
_entity_poly.type
_entity_poly.pdbx_seq_one_letter_code
_entity_poly.pdbx_strand_id
1 'polypeptide(L)'
;TADIVRILKDTGTDVVVNYLPVGSEMATKWYVEQILDAGCGFVNCIPVFIAREAYWQQRFKERGLPMIGDDVKSQVGATITHRVLARLFRERGVRLDRTYQLNFGGNTDFYNMLERERLESKKISKTNAVTSQLDYDLGSENVHVGPSDYVPWLTDRKWCYIRMEGTTFGNVPINLECKLEVWDSPNSAGVVIDAVRCVKIALDRGLSGTIEGPSAYLMKSPPVQHPDDEARRLTEEFIAGQQARRAAAR
;
A
#
# COMPACT_ATOMS: atom_id res chain seq x y z
N THR A 1 -9.16 17.78 -25.97
CA THR A 1 -8.51 17.17 -24.78
C THR A 1 -7.06 17.65 -24.74
N ALA A 2 -6.48 17.77 -23.55
CA ALA A 2 -5.08 18.21 -23.42
C ALA A 2 -4.12 17.13 -23.91
N ASP A 3 -3.02 17.53 -24.54
CA ASP A 3 -1.93 16.64 -24.96
C ASP A 3 -1.01 16.37 -23.76
N ILE A 4 -1.27 15.26 -23.06
CA ILE A 4 -0.56 14.91 -21.82
C ILE A 4 0.91 14.62 -22.09
N VAL A 5 1.23 13.95 -23.20
CA VAL A 5 2.61 13.61 -23.57
C VAL A 5 3.42 14.87 -23.78
N ARG A 6 2.87 15.83 -24.53
CA ARG A 6 3.52 17.13 -24.75
C ARG A 6 3.70 17.89 -23.43
N ILE A 7 2.68 17.96 -22.59
CA ILE A 7 2.78 18.67 -21.29
C ILE A 7 3.91 18.08 -20.44
N LEU A 8 3.97 16.75 -20.31
CA LEU A 8 5.00 16.09 -19.49
C LEU A 8 6.41 16.33 -20.02
N LYS A 9 6.59 16.36 -21.35
CA LYS A 9 7.87 16.69 -21.99
C LYS A 9 8.24 18.16 -21.82
N ASP A 10 7.30 19.08 -22.05
CA ASP A 10 7.51 20.53 -21.97
C ASP A 10 7.86 20.96 -20.53
N THR A 11 7.36 20.27 -19.51
CA THR A 11 7.70 20.54 -18.10
C THR A 11 8.96 19.83 -17.61
N GLY A 12 9.58 18.98 -18.43
CA GLY A 12 10.74 18.17 -18.01
C GLY A 12 10.42 17.22 -16.86
N THR A 13 9.23 16.61 -16.86
CA THR A 13 8.79 15.73 -15.77
C THR A 13 9.56 14.42 -15.76
N ASP A 14 10.20 14.10 -14.63
CA ASP A 14 10.84 12.80 -14.43
C ASP A 14 9.86 11.72 -13.95
N VAL A 15 8.99 12.05 -12.99
CA VAL A 15 8.14 11.09 -12.29
C VAL A 15 6.70 11.58 -12.21
N VAL A 16 5.76 10.72 -12.58
CA VAL A 16 4.32 10.99 -12.45
C VAL A 16 3.72 10.18 -11.30
N VAL A 17 2.93 10.83 -10.47
CA VAL A 17 2.27 10.23 -9.29
C VAL A 17 0.78 10.11 -9.54
N ASN A 18 0.24 8.90 -9.44
CA ASN A 18 -1.19 8.63 -9.59
C ASN A 18 -1.94 8.71 -8.25
N TYR A 19 -2.82 9.71 -8.12
CA TYR A 19 -3.78 9.88 -7.02
C TYR A 19 -5.23 9.97 -7.52
N LEU A 20 -5.54 9.32 -8.66
CA LEU A 20 -6.91 9.24 -9.13
C LEU A 20 -7.84 8.59 -8.08
N PRO A 21 -9.15 8.87 -8.10
CA PRO A 21 -10.09 8.23 -7.19
C PRO A 21 -10.07 6.69 -7.32
N VAL A 22 -10.29 6.00 -6.20
CA VAL A 22 -10.40 4.53 -6.17
C VAL A 22 -11.45 4.04 -7.16
N GLY A 23 -11.11 3.03 -7.97
CA GLY A 23 -11.96 2.50 -9.05
C GLY A 23 -11.69 3.09 -10.43
N SER A 24 -10.78 4.06 -10.56
CA SER A 24 -10.41 4.69 -11.84
C SER A 24 -9.49 3.81 -12.71
N GLU A 25 -9.87 2.56 -12.98
CA GLU A 25 -9.02 1.58 -13.68
C GLU A 25 -8.71 1.99 -15.13
N MET A 26 -9.74 2.25 -15.94
CA MET A 26 -9.55 2.66 -17.34
C MET A 26 -8.75 3.95 -17.47
N ALA A 27 -9.03 4.93 -16.60
CA ALA A 27 -8.30 6.19 -16.58
C ALA A 27 -6.83 5.97 -16.20
N THR A 28 -6.55 5.15 -15.18
CA THR A 28 -5.18 4.83 -14.78
C THR A 28 -4.41 4.19 -15.92
N LYS A 29 -4.98 3.15 -16.55
CA LYS A 29 -4.35 2.47 -17.69
C LYS A 29 -4.10 3.44 -18.86
N TRP A 30 -5.05 4.33 -19.15
CA TRP A 30 -4.88 5.37 -20.17
C TRP A 30 -3.74 6.35 -19.85
N TYR A 31 -3.66 6.85 -18.61
CA TYR A 31 -2.56 7.74 -18.20
C TYR A 31 -1.21 7.04 -18.21
N VAL A 32 -1.14 5.76 -17.81
CA VAL A 32 0.10 4.97 -17.86
C VAL A 32 0.65 4.89 -19.28
N GLU A 33 -0.20 4.71 -20.29
CA GLU A 33 0.23 4.76 -21.70
C GLU A 33 0.85 6.12 -22.07
N GLN A 34 0.25 7.23 -21.64
CA GLN A 34 0.81 8.57 -21.90
C GLN A 34 2.15 8.79 -21.19
N ILE A 35 2.30 8.26 -19.98
CA ILE A 35 3.53 8.32 -19.17
C ILE A 35 4.66 7.55 -19.85
N LEU A 36 4.36 6.37 -20.40
CA LEU A 36 5.31 5.56 -21.17
C LEU A 36 5.79 6.28 -22.44
N ASP A 37 4.89 6.99 -23.14
CA ASP A 37 5.22 7.78 -24.34
C ASP A 37 5.95 9.09 -24.03
N ALA A 38 5.73 9.64 -22.83
CA ALA A 38 6.45 10.79 -22.31
C ALA A 38 7.88 10.46 -21.87
N GLY A 39 8.15 9.20 -21.48
CA GLY A 39 9.45 8.79 -20.97
C GLY A 39 9.62 9.02 -19.46
N CYS A 40 8.52 9.06 -18.70
CA CYS A 40 8.54 9.34 -17.27
C CYS A 40 8.47 8.04 -16.43
N GLY A 41 9.12 8.05 -15.27
CA GLY A 41 8.89 7.05 -14.23
C GLY A 41 7.51 7.20 -13.58
N PHE A 42 7.05 6.16 -12.87
CA PHE A 42 5.67 6.11 -12.36
C PHE A 42 5.56 5.68 -10.90
N VAL A 43 4.71 6.36 -10.13
CA VAL A 43 4.31 5.96 -8.77
C VAL A 43 2.79 5.79 -8.72
N ASN A 44 2.33 4.58 -8.44
CA ASN A 44 0.91 4.25 -8.37
C ASN A 44 0.41 4.20 -6.92
N CYS A 45 -0.31 5.24 -6.46
CA CYS A 45 -0.76 5.31 -5.07
C CYS A 45 -2.13 4.66 -4.83
N ILE A 46 -2.80 4.17 -5.87
CA ILE A 46 -4.19 3.71 -5.81
C ILE A 46 -4.27 2.18 -6.00
N PRO A 47 -5.36 1.51 -5.58
CA PRO A 47 -5.51 0.06 -5.68
C PRO A 47 -5.98 -0.40 -7.08
N VAL A 48 -5.33 0.10 -8.13
CA VAL A 48 -5.42 -0.42 -9.50
C VAL A 48 -4.13 -1.15 -9.79
N PHE A 49 -4.18 -2.41 -10.21
CA PHE A 49 -2.97 -3.19 -10.43
C PHE A 49 -2.25 -2.75 -11.70
N ILE A 50 -1.03 -2.25 -11.53
CA ILE A 50 -0.12 -1.84 -12.60
C ILE A 50 1.24 -2.46 -12.29
N ALA A 51 1.87 -2.04 -11.20
CA ALA A 51 3.20 -2.53 -10.83
C ALA A 51 3.22 -4.03 -10.53
N ARG A 52 2.11 -4.59 -10.03
CA ARG A 52 1.98 -6.04 -9.78
C ARG A 52 1.71 -6.88 -11.03
N GLU A 53 1.17 -6.31 -12.09
CA GLU A 53 0.80 -7.06 -13.30
C GLU A 53 2.00 -7.26 -14.24
N ALA A 54 2.21 -8.51 -14.69
CA ALA A 54 3.30 -8.85 -15.60
C ALA A 54 3.25 -8.05 -16.92
N TYR A 55 2.04 -7.77 -17.42
CA TYR A 55 1.84 -6.98 -18.64
C TYR A 55 2.47 -5.59 -18.53
N TRP A 56 2.11 -4.82 -17.51
CA TRP A 56 2.65 -3.47 -17.31
C TRP A 56 4.14 -3.49 -16.93
N GLN A 57 4.56 -4.46 -16.12
CA GLN A 57 6.00 -4.64 -15.83
C GLN A 57 6.83 -4.78 -17.10
N GLN A 58 6.35 -5.58 -18.06
CA GLN A 58 7.03 -5.78 -19.33
C GLN A 58 7.05 -4.48 -20.17
N ARG A 59 5.94 -3.75 -20.24
CA ARG A 59 5.84 -2.47 -20.95
C ARG A 59 6.83 -1.43 -20.41
N PHE A 60 6.93 -1.30 -19.08
CA PHE A 60 7.90 -0.41 -18.43
C PHE A 60 9.35 -0.84 -18.71
N LYS A 61 9.63 -2.15 -18.71
CA LYS A 61 10.96 -2.68 -19.06
C LYS A 61 11.34 -2.36 -20.51
N GLU A 62 10.44 -2.55 -21.46
CA GLU A 62 10.65 -2.28 -22.90
C GLU A 62 10.93 -0.80 -23.17
N ARG A 63 10.33 0.10 -22.40
CA ARG A 63 10.58 1.55 -22.50
C ARG A 63 11.77 2.02 -21.67
N GLY A 64 12.42 1.14 -20.90
CA GLY A 64 13.53 1.51 -20.02
C GLY A 64 13.12 2.38 -18.84
N LEU A 65 11.86 2.29 -18.39
CA LEU A 65 11.28 3.17 -17.36
C LEU A 65 10.99 2.39 -16.07
N PRO A 66 11.25 2.98 -14.89
CA PRO A 66 10.94 2.36 -13.61
C PRO A 66 9.54 2.74 -13.09
N MET A 67 9.00 1.87 -12.25
CA MET A 67 7.77 2.16 -11.50
C MET A 67 7.79 1.60 -10.08
N ILE A 68 6.96 2.19 -9.21
CA ILE A 68 6.66 1.71 -7.86
C ILE A 68 5.14 1.68 -7.67
N GLY A 69 4.60 0.56 -7.19
CA GLY A 69 3.16 0.35 -6.95
C GLY A 69 2.88 -1.03 -6.35
N ASP A 70 1.66 -1.37 -5.98
CA ASP A 70 0.43 -0.57 -6.07
C ASP A 70 -0.22 -0.35 -4.69
N ASP A 71 -1.06 0.70 -4.57
CA ASP A 71 -1.75 1.15 -3.35
C ASP A 71 -0.79 1.58 -2.22
N VAL A 72 -0.62 2.89 -2.02
CA VAL A 72 0.39 3.40 -1.08
C VAL A 72 0.11 3.02 0.38
N LYS A 73 1.15 2.71 1.14
CA LYS A 73 1.05 2.55 2.60
C LYS A 73 0.97 3.91 3.30
N SER A 74 0.41 3.90 4.50
CA SER A 74 0.52 5.02 5.45
C SER A 74 1.68 4.75 6.41
N GLN A 75 2.27 5.80 7.01
CA GLN A 75 3.32 5.66 8.02
C GLN A 75 2.81 4.82 9.20
N VAL A 76 1.69 5.22 9.79
CA VAL A 76 0.99 4.47 10.85
C VAL A 76 -0.49 4.44 10.54
N GLY A 77 -0.96 3.32 9.99
CA GLY A 77 -2.37 3.10 9.66
C GLY A 77 -2.97 1.95 10.47
N ALA A 78 -4.30 1.87 10.44
CA ALA A 78 -5.07 0.82 11.11
C ALA A 78 -4.54 -0.60 10.84
N THR A 79 -4.29 -0.93 9.57
CA THR A 79 -3.84 -2.26 9.16
C THR A 79 -2.48 -2.64 9.75
N ILE A 80 -1.50 -1.73 9.77
CA ILE A 80 -0.18 -2.05 10.36
C ILE A 80 -0.26 -2.15 11.88
N THR A 81 -1.01 -1.26 12.54
CA THR A 81 -1.22 -1.32 13.99
C THR A 81 -1.87 -2.64 14.39
N HIS A 82 -2.95 -3.04 13.71
CA HIS A 82 -3.65 -4.28 14.00
C HIS A 82 -2.76 -5.51 13.76
N ARG A 83 -1.99 -5.51 12.66
CA ARG A 83 -1.05 -6.58 12.32
C ARG A 83 0.04 -6.76 13.39
N VAL A 84 0.62 -5.67 13.88
CA VAL A 84 1.63 -5.69 14.96
C VAL A 84 1.04 -6.23 16.25
N LEU A 85 -0.17 -5.80 16.63
CA LEU A 85 -0.85 -6.28 17.83
C LEU A 85 -1.22 -7.77 17.73
N ALA A 86 -1.75 -8.22 16.59
CA ALA A 86 -2.06 -9.62 16.33
C ALA A 86 -0.82 -10.51 16.39
N ARG A 87 0.29 -10.04 15.80
CA ARG A 87 1.60 -10.70 15.88
C ARG A 87 2.10 -10.78 17.32
N LEU A 88 1.95 -9.72 18.11
CA LEU A 88 2.31 -9.71 19.53
C LEU A 88 1.53 -10.76 20.32
N PHE A 89 0.21 -10.88 20.09
CA PHE A 89 -0.60 -11.92 20.74
C PHE A 89 -0.03 -13.32 20.44
N ARG A 90 0.19 -13.62 19.15
CA ARG A 90 0.78 -14.90 18.72
C ARG A 90 2.16 -15.14 19.36
N GLU A 91 3.08 -14.19 19.26
CA GLU A 91 4.46 -14.35 19.76
C GLU A 91 4.54 -14.52 21.29
N ARG A 92 3.50 -14.07 22.02
CA ARG A 92 3.40 -14.25 23.48
C ARG A 92 2.55 -15.46 23.89
N GLY A 93 2.12 -16.30 22.94
CA GLY A 93 1.30 -17.48 23.20
C GLY A 93 -0.14 -17.16 23.58
N VAL A 94 -0.64 -15.97 23.24
CA VAL A 94 -2.05 -15.60 23.41
C VAL A 94 -2.81 -16.00 22.15
N ARG A 95 -3.81 -16.86 22.30
CA ARG A 95 -4.70 -17.23 21.19
C ARG A 95 -5.66 -16.06 20.97
N LEU A 96 -5.68 -15.49 19.78
CA LEU A 96 -6.71 -14.54 19.36
C LEU A 96 -7.99 -15.33 19.05
N ASP A 97 -9.12 -14.85 19.57
CA ASP A 97 -10.43 -15.48 19.43
C ASP A 97 -11.30 -14.72 18.44
N ARG A 98 -11.36 -13.39 18.60
CA ARG A 98 -12.19 -12.50 17.80
C ARG A 98 -11.49 -11.17 17.61
N THR A 99 -11.72 -10.55 16.47
CA THR A 99 -11.23 -9.20 16.23
C THR A 99 -12.12 -8.39 15.29
N TYR A 100 -12.19 -7.10 15.52
CA TYR A 100 -12.69 -6.16 14.53
C TYR A 100 -11.76 -4.96 14.34
N GLN A 101 -11.88 -4.34 13.17
CA GLN A 101 -11.24 -3.09 12.81
C GLN A 101 -12.26 -2.21 12.06
N LEU A 102 -12.80 -1.23 12.77
CA LEU A 102 -13.80 -0.30 12.24
C LEU A 102 -13.12 1.00 11.83
N ASN A 103 -13.25 1.40 10.57
CA ASN A 103 -12.58 2.60 10.02
C ASN A 103 -13.61 3.59 9.51
N PHE A 104 -13.51 4.85 9.89
CA PHE A 104 -14.37 5.90 9.34
C PHE A 104 -13.61 7.22 9.19
N GLY A 105 -14.06 8.04 8.26
CA GLY A 105 -13.41 9.30 7.87
C GLY A 105 -14.37 10.23 7.14
N GLY A 106 -13.93 11.45 6.86
CA GLY A 106 -14.78 12.51 6.28
C GLY A 106 -14.37 13.00 4.90
N ASN A 107 -13.35 12.40 4.28
CA ASN A 107 -12.84 12.81 2.98
C ASN A 107 -13.56 12.08 1.82
N THR A 108 -13.27 12.51 0.60
CA THR A 108 -13.87 11.94 -0.61
C THR A 108 -13.44 10.50 -0.86
N ASP A 109 -12.28 10.03 -0.37
CA ASP A 109 -11.90 8.61 -0.43
C ASP A 109 -12.87 7.76 0.41
N PHE A 110 -13.15 8.17 1.65
CA PHE A 110 -14.15 7.49 2.50
C PHE A 110 -15.57 7.58 1.92
N TYR A 111 -15.93 8.72 1.33
CA TYR A 111 -17.23 8.85 0.66
C TYR A 111 -17.37 7.89 -0.51
N ASN A 112 -16.35 7.79 -1.36
CA ASN A 112 -16.32 6.83 -2.47
C ASN A 112 -16.37 5.36 -1.98
N MET A 113 -15.90 5.09 -0.77
CA MET A 113 -15.91 3.77 -0.16
C MET A 113 -17.27 3.37 0.45
N LEU A 114 -18.27 4.26 0.50
CA LEU A 114 -19.65 3.86 0.86
C LEU A 114 -20.31 2.98 -0.21
N GLU A 115 -19.81 3.04 -1.45
CA GLU A 115 -20.30 2.24 -2.56
C GLU A 115 -19.91 0.77 -2.36
N ARG A 116 -20.86 -0.04 -1.90
CA ARG A 116 -20.62 -1.42 -1.41
C ARG A 116 -19.95 -2.35 -2.42
N GLU A 117 -20.22 -2.17 -3.72
CA GLU A 117 -19.60 -2.98 -4.78
C GLU A 117 -18.07 -2.82 -4.84
N ARG A 118 -17.53 -1.68 -4.40
CA ARG A 118 -16.08 -1.42 -4.37
C ARG A 118 -15.39 -1.96 -3.11
N LEU A 119 -16.13 -2.54 -2.16
CA LEU A 119 -15.62 -2.92 -0.84
C LEU A 119 -15.09 -4.34 -0.77
N GLU A 120 -15.58 -5.26 -1.60
CA GLU A 120 -15.25 -6.69 -1.49
C GLU A 120 -13.74 -6.95 -1.56
N SER A 121 -13.05 -6.39 -2.56
CA SER A 121 -11.61 -6.56 -2.73
C SER A 121 -10.80 -5.96 -1.56
N LYS A 122 -11.22 -4.81 -1.02
CA LYS A 122 -10.56 -4.15 0.13
C LYS A 122 -10.83 -4.89 1.45
N LYS A 123 -12.02 -5.46 1.61
CA LYS A 123 -12.36 -6.28 2.78
C LYS A 123 -11.50 -7.53 2.80
N ILE A 124 -11.41 -8.26 1.68
CA ILE A 124 -10.57 -9.45 1.55
C ILE A 124 -9.10 -9.11 1.82
N SER A 125 -8.54 -8.08 1.19
CA SER A 125 -7.13 -7.74 1.35
C SER A 125 -6.77 -7.31 2.77
N LYS A 126 -7.64 -6.54 3.44
CA LYS A 126 -7.40 -6.10 4.82
C LYS A 126 -7.60 -7.24 5.84
N THR A 127 -8.59 -8.09 5.64
CA THR A 127 -8.79 -9.28 6.47
C THR A 127 -7.55 -10.18 6.37
N ASN A 128 -7.08 -10.47 5.16
CA ASN A 128 -5.89 -11.30 4.92
C ASN A 128 -4.61 -10.70 5.53
N ALA A 129 -4.47 -9.37 5.54
CA ALA A 129 -3.33 -8.70 6.17
C ALA A 129 -3.23 -8.97 7.68
N VAL A 130 -4.36 -9.20 8.36
CA VAL A 130 -4.41 -9.52 9.79
C VAL A 130 -4.34 -11.03 10.02
N THR A 131 -5.16 -11.82 9.32
CA THR A 131 -5.24 -13.28 9.53
C THR A 131 -3.95 -13.99 9.11
N SER A 132 -3.19 -13.45 8.14
CA SER A 132 -1.86 -13.97 7.76
C SER A 132 -0.82 -13.89 8.88
N GLN A 133 -1.08 -13.13 9.95
CA GLN A 133 -0.20 -13.12 11.12
C GLN A 133 -0.46 -14.29 12.06
N LEU A 134 -1.48 -15.10 11.84
CA LEU A 134 -1.83 -16.23 12.68
C LEU A 134 -1.49 -17.53 11.95
N ASP A 135 -1.14 -18.54 12.73
CA ASP A 135 -0.84 -19.90 12.30
C ASP A 135 -2.09 -20.81 12.28
N TYR A 136 -3.26 -20.23 12.52
CA TYR A 136 -4.56 -20.90 12.53
C TYR A 136 -5.65 -20.00 11.92
N ASP A 137 -6.76 -20.62 11.53
CA ASP A 137 -7.95 -19.92 11.05
C ASP A 137 -8.81 -19.46 12.25
N LEU A 138 -9.20 -18.19 12.24
CA LEU A 138 -10.14 -17.62 13.21
C LEU A 138 -11.60 -17.96 12.87
N GLY A 139 -11.89 -18.33 11.63
CA GLY A 139 -13.25 -18.42 11.12
C GLY A 139 -13.80 -17.05 10.71
N SER A 140 -14.54 -17.02 9.60
CA SER A 140 -14.99 -15.77 8.98
C SER A 140 -15.91 -14.91 9.86
N GLU A 141 -16.69 -15.53 10.76
CA GLU A 141 -17.57 -14.81 11.68
C GLU A 141 -16.84 -14.09 12.82
N ASN A 142 -15.57 -14.45 13.07
CA ASN A 142 -14.77 -13.91 14.18
C ASN A 142 -13.86 -12.75 13.75
N VAL A 143 -13.89 -12.36 12.47
CA VAL A 143 -13.06 -11.29 11.92
C VAL A 143 -13.91 -10.29 11.13
N HIS A 144 -13.91 -9.04 11.58
CA HIS A 144 -14.59 -7.95 10.88
C HIS A 144 -13.65 -6.78 10.59
N VAL A 145 -13.16 -6.67 9.36
CA VAL A 145 -12.21 -5.62 8.96
C VAL A 145 -12.72 -4.90 7.71
N GLY A 146 -12.89 -3.58 7.79
CA GLY A 146 -13.36 -2.80 6.65
C GLY A 146 -13.53 -1.31 6.93
N PRO A 147 -13.82 -0.51 5.90
CA PRO A 147 -14.46 0.78 6.12
C PRO A 147 -15.85 0.56 6.71
N SER A 148 -16.21 1.42 7.64
CA SER A 148 -17.42 1.30 8.45
C SER A 148 -18.40 2.42 8.13
N ASP A 149 -17.93 3.66 8.01
CA ASP A 149 -18.82 4.80 7.81
C ASP A 149 -18.11 6.06 7.27
N TYR A 150 -18.93 7.04 6.88
CA TYR A 150 -18.53 8.38 6.50
C TYR A 150 -19.04 9.40 7.51
N VAL A 151 -18.13 10.18 8.08
CA VAL A 151 -18.46 11.20 9.10
C VAL A 151 -17.96 12.56 8.61
N PRO A 152 -18.84 13.43 8.08
CA PRO A 152 -18.44 14.63 7.34
C PRO A 152 -17.48 15.56 8.09
N TRP A 153 -17.72 15.78 9.39
CA TRP A 153 -16.93 16.71 10.21
C TRP A 153 -15.52 16.20 10.52
N LEU A 154 -15.21 14.93 10.25
CA LEU A 154 -13.84 14.43 10.34
C LEU A 154 -12.94 15.04 9.27
N THR A 155 -13.49 15.51 8.14
CA THR A 155 -12.71 16.01 7.00
C THR A 155 -11.65 14.98 6.59
N ASP A 156 -10.36 15.33 6.51
CA ASP A 156 -9.28 14.37 6.19
C ASP A 156 -8.84 13.50 7.39
N ARG A 157 -9.44 13.67 8.57
CA ARG A 157 -9.18 12.75 9.68
C ARG A 157 -9.82 11.40 9.43
N LYS A 158 -9.12 10.38 9.90
CA LYS A 158 -9.53 8.99 9.91
C LYS A 158 -9.40 8.44 11.30
N TRP A 159 -10.48 7.85 11.77
CA TRP A 159 -10.55 7.16 13.03
C TRP A 159 -10.63 5.66 12.78
N CYS A 160 -9.93 4.91 13.62
CA CYS A 160 -9.99 3.47 13.62
C CYS A 160 -10.17 2.95 15.05
N TYR A 161 -11.13 2.05 15.22
CA TYR A 161 -11.29 1.26 16.44
C TYR A 161 -10.90 -0.18 16.16
N ILE A 162 -9.92 -0.68 16.89
CA ILE A 162 -9.50 -2.07 16.86
C ILE A 162 -9.90 -2.70 18.18
N ARG A 163 -10.57 -3.84 18.13
CA ARG A 163 -10.82 -4.68 19.29
C ARG A 163 -10.29 -6.07 19.02
N MET A 164 -9.54 -6.60 19.96
CA MET A 164 -9.01 -7.96 19.94
C MET A 164 -9.39 -8.65 21.24
N GLU A 165 -10.02 -9.82 21.11
CA GLU A 165 -10.36 -10.69 22.22
C GLU A 165 -9.52 -11.95 22.09
N GLY A 166 -8.86 -12.37 23.17
CA GLY A 166 -8.02 -13.55 23.17
C GLY A 166 -8.10 -14.33 24.47
N THR A 167 -7.46 -15.49 24.45
CA THR A 167 -7.38 -16.43 25.57
C THR A 167 -5.91 -16.60 25.97
N THR A 168 -5.62 -16.44 27.26
CA THR A 168 -4.28 -16.55 27.86
C THR A 168 -4.13 -17.86 28.65
N PHE A 169 -3.04 -18.00 29.39
CA PHE A 169 -2.78 -19.15 30.25
C PHE A 169 -3.96 -19.43 31.20
N GLY A 170 -4.30 -20.70 31.40
CA GLY A 170 -5.42 -21.10 32.25
C GLY A 170 -6.80 -20.78 31.66
N ASN A 171 -6.89 -20.57 30.33
CA ASN A 171 -8.10 -20.16 29.64
C ASN A 171 -8.68 -18.83 30.14
N VAL A 172 -7.81 -17.93 30.63
CA VAL A 172 -8.24 -16.63 31.15
C VAL A 172 -8.38 -15.64 29.99
N PRO A 173 -9.52 -14.94 29.85
CA PRO A 173 -9.73 -14.00 28.75
C PRO A 173 -8.86 -12.75 28.89
N ILE A 174 -8.39 -12.23 27.76
CA ILE A 174 -7.74 -10.92 27.63
C ILE A 174 -8.42 -10.13 26.51
N ASN A 175 -8.61 -8.84 26.74
CA ASN A 175 -9.18 -7.94 25.76
C ASN A 175 -8.23 -6.77 25.53
N LEU A 176 -8.08 -6.36 24.28
CA LEU A 176 -7.39 -5.14 23.89
C LEU A 176 -8.33 -4.30 23.05
N GLU A 177 -8.46 -3.04 23.40
CA GLU A 177 -9.16 -2.05 22.59
C GLU A 177 -8.21 -0.88 22.30
N CYS A 178 -8.17 -0.46 21.04
CA CYS A 178 -7.28 0.59 20.56
C CYS A 178 -8.08 1.55 19.69
N LYS A 179 -7.97 2.85 20.00
CA LYS A 179 -8.41 3.93 19.13
C LYS A 179 -7.18 4.55 18.46
N LEU A 180 -7.19 4.63 17.15
CA LEU A 180 -6.19 5.34 16.34
C LEU A 180 -6.86 6.52 15.64
N GLU A 181 -6.30 7.71 15.83
CA GLU A 181 -6.71 8.93 15.12
C GLU A 181 -5.53 9.44 14.29
N VAL A 182 -5.76 9.62 13.00
CA VAL A 182 -4.75 10.14 12.06
C VAL A 182 -5.37 11.12 11.09
N TRP A 183 -4.53 11.95 10.48
CA TRP A 183 -4.88 12.65 9.24
C TRP A 183 -4.48 11.75 8.07
N ASP A 184 -5.44 11.33 7.24
CA ASP A 184 -5.22 10.23 6.27
C ASP A 184 -4.26 10.64 5.14
N SER A 185 -4.40 11.85 4.58
CA SER A 185 -3.57 12.31 3.46
C SER A 185 -2.10 12.59 3.86
N PRO A 186 -1.80 13.32 4.95
CA PRO A 186 -0.42 13.50 5.41
C PRO A 186 0.28 12.19 5.78
N ASN A 187 -0.48 11.18 6.20
CA ASN A 187 0.05 9.89 6.65
C ASN A 187 0.62 9.05 5.49
N SER A 188 0.28 9.32 4.23
CA SER A 188 0.93 8.72 3.06
C SER A 188 1.91 9.66 2.35
N ALA A 189 1.81 10.98 2.54
CA ALA A 189 2.64 11.97 1.87
C ALA A 189 4.16 11.70 2.03
N GLY A 190 4.61 11.38 3.24
CA GLY A 190 6.01 11.02 3.48
C GLY A 190 6.46 9.77 2.73
N VAL A 191 5.58 8.75 2.64
CA VAL A 191 5.85 7.50 1.91
C VAL A 191 5.97 7.78 0.41
N VAL A 192 5.14 8.67 -0.13
CA VAL A 192 5.19 9.04 -1.55
C VAL A 192 6.41 9.87 -1.91
N ILE A 193 6.88 10.75 -1.01
CA ILE A 193 8.15 11.46 -1.22
C ILE A 193 9.28 10.46 -1.42
N ASP A 194 9.37 9.43 -0.59
CA ASP A 194 10.39 8.40 -0.74
C ASP A 194 10.20 7.54 -1.99
N ALA A 195 8.95 7.24 -2.39
CA ALA A 195 8.67 6.54 -3.64
C ALA A 195 9.14 7.33 -4.86
N VAL A 196 8.83 8.63 -4.93
CA VAL A 196 9.27 9.51 -6.02
C VAL A 196 10.79 9.56 -6.11
N ARG A 197 11.46 9.71 -4.97
CA ARG A 197 12.94 9.71 -4.90
C ARG A 197 13.52 8.37 -5.36
N CYS A 198 12.93 7.25 -4.97
CA CYS A 198 13.37 5.91 -5.40
C CYS A 198 13.19 5.72 -6.91
N VAL A 199 12.08 6.17 -7.49
CA VAL A 199 11.87 6.15 -8.95
C VAL A 199 12.91 7.01 -9.65
N LYS A 200 13.21 8.21 -9.14
CA LYS A 200 14.26 9.07 -9.72
C LYS A 200 15.64 8.45 -9.66
N ILE A 201 16.00 7.81 -8.55
CA ILE A 201 17.26 7.04 -8.42
C ILE A 201 17.29 5.88 -9.44
N ALA A 202 16.17 5.20 -9.66
CA ALA A 202 16.09 4.13 -10.66
C ALA A 202 16.27 4.66 -12.09
N LEU A 203 15.66 5.81 -12.42
CA LEU A 203 15.86 6.51 -13.71
C LEU A 203 17.34 6.85 -13.92
N ASP A 204 17.99 7.45 -12.92
CA ASP A 204 19.40 7.87 -12.99
C ASP A 204 20.36 6.68 -13.16
N ARG A 205 19.92 5.48 -12.77
CA ARG A 205 20.68 4.22 -12.89
C ARG A 205 20.29 3.39 -14.11
N GLY A 206 19.36 3.87 -14.95
CA GLY A 206 18.84 3.12 -16.10
C GLY A 206 18.12 1.82 -15.73
N LEU A 207 17.55 1.75 -14.53
CA LEU A 207 16.76 0.60 -14.08
C LEU A 207 15.32 0.72 -14.59
N SER A 208 14.69 -0.41 -14.90
CA SER A 208 13.36 -0.45 -15.49
C SER A 208 12.45 -1.52 -14.90
N GLY A 209 11.14 -1.36 -15.13
CA GLY A 209 10.11 -2.19 -14.51
C GLY A 209 9.85 -1.82 -13.05
N THR A 210 9.20 -2.72 -12.31
CA THR A 210 8.89 -2.48 -10.90
C THR A 210 10.14 -2.58 -10.04
N ILE A 211 10.39 -1.54 -9.23
CA ILE A 211 11.50 -1.55 -8.27
C ILE A 211 11.05 -2.30 -7.01
N GLU A 212 11.44 -3.57 -6.90
CA GLU A 212 10.85 -4.54 -5.97
C GLU A 212 10.95 -4.13 -4.50
N GLY A 213 12.16 -3.84 -3.99
CA GLY A 213 12.37 -3.48 -2.58
C GLY A 213 11.51 -2.28 -2.13
N PRO A 214 11.67 -1.11 -2.77
CA PRO A 214 10.81 0.05 -2.54
C PRO A 214 9.31 -0.24 -2.71
N SER A 215 8.90 -1.03 -3.70
CA SER A 215 7.48 -1.38 -3.86
C SER A 215 6.97 -2.20 -2.68
N ALA A 216 7.72 -3.21 -2.24
CA ALA A 216 7.35 -4.03 -1.09
C ALA A 216 7.27 -3.23 0.21
N TYR A 217 8.16 -2.25 0.37
CA TYR A 217 8.21 -1.45 1.60
C TYR A 217 7.15 -0.35 1.62
N LEU A 218 6.94 0.35 0.50
CA LEU A 218 6.13 1.56 0.42
C LEU A 218 4.67 1.31 -0.03
N MET A 219 4.39 0.15 -0.64
CA MET A 219 3.08 -0.15 -1.25
C MET A 219 2.44 -1.39 -0.59
N LYS A 220 1.11 -1.43 -0.55
CA LYS A 220 0.33 -2.52 0.06
C LYS A 220 0.26 -3.76 -0.83
N SER A 221 0.29 -3.55 -2.16
CA SER A 221 0.15 -4.60 -3.16
C SER A 221 1.36 -4.66 -4.10
N PRO A 222 2.58 -4.95 -3.58
CA PRO A 222 3.74 -5.16 -4.41
C PRO A 222 3.62 -6.44 -5.27
N PRO A 223 4.48 -6.62 -6.29
CA PRO A 223 4.59 -7.87 -7.03
C PRO A 223 4.94 -9.06 -6.15
N VAL A 224 5.89 -8.86 -5.23
CA VAL A 224 6.38 -9.84 -4.27
C VAL A 224 6.17 -9.27 -2.87
N GLN A 225 5.46 -10.02 -2.03
CA GLN A 225 5.24 -9.64 -0.64
C GLN A 225 6.45 -10.06 0.20
N HIS A 226 6.98 -9.13 0.99
CA HIS A 226 8.07 -9.34 1.92
C HIS A 226 7.62 -8.93 3.33
N PRO A 227 8.14 -9.55 4.40
CA PRO A 227 8.07 -8.97 5.74
C PRO A 227 8.58 -7.53 5.76
N ASP A 228 7.96 -6.63 6.56
CA ASP A 228 8.26 -5.19 6.48
C ASP A 228 9.73 -4.86 6.83
N ASP A 229 10.38 -5.64 7.71
CA ASP A 229 11.80 -5.51 8.05
C ASP A 229 12.72 -5.92 6.89
N GLU A 230 12.37 -6.99 6.18
CA GLU A 230 13.07 -7.40 4.97
C GLU A 230 12.85 -6.41 3.83
N ALA A 231 11.62 -5.96 3.60
CA ALA A 231 11.28 -4.95 2.60
C ALA A 231 12.05 -3.64 2.85
N ARG A 232 12.17 -3.22 4.11
CA ARG A 232 12.99 -2.07 4.51
C ARG A 232 14.45 -2.30 4.13
N ARG A 233 15.03 -3.45 4.50
CA ARG A 233 16.42 -3.78 4.16
C ARG A 233 16.65 -3.74 2.65
N LEU A 234 15.77 -4.35 1.86
CA LEU A 234 15.86 -4.35 0.39
C LEU A 234 15.78 -2.93 -0.19
N THR A 235 14.98 -2.06 0.42
CA THR A 235 14.88 -0.63 0.05
C THR A 235 16.17 0.12 0.36
N GLU A 236 16.76 -0.10 1.53
CA GLU A 236 18.06 0.50 1.91
C GLU A 236 19.21 0.00 1.02
N GLU A 237 19.24 -1.31 0.71
CA GLU A 237 20.21 -1.89 -0.22
C GLU A 237 20.07 -1.30 -1.64
N PHE A 238 18.83 -1.06 -2.08
CA PHE A 238 18.53 -0.36 -3.32
C PHE A 238 19.05 1.09 -3.27
N ILE A 239 18.71 1.87 -2.24
CA ILE A 239 19.17 3.27 -2.12
C ILE A 239 20.69 3.35 -2.13
N ALA A 240 21.37 2.49 -1.37
CA ALA A 240 22.83 2.42 -1.29
C ALA A 240 23.52 1.92 -2.58
N GLY A 241 22.76 1.43 -3.57
CA GLY A 241 23.31 0.96 -4.85
C GLY A 241 24.04 -0.39 -4.76
N GLN A 242 23.75 -1.20 -3.73
CA GLN A 242 24.46 -2.46 -3.49
C GLN A 242 24.09 -3.55 -4.51
N GLN A 243 22.88 -3.48 -5.09
CA GLN A 243 22.41 -4.41 -6.12
C GLN A 243 23.25 -4.34 -7.41
N ALA A 244 23.62 -3.12 -7.85
CA ALA A 244 24.48 -2.92 -9.01
C ALA A 244 25.90 -3.47 -8.78
N ARG A 245 26.43 -3.35 -7.55
CA ARG A 245 27.75 -3.90 -7.18
C ARG A 245 27.77 -5.43 -7.18
N ARG A 246 26.69 -6.09 -6.74
CA ARG A 246 26.57 -7.56 -6.77
C ARG A 246 26.45 -8.10 -8.20
N ALA A 247 25.78 -7.38 -9.11
CA ALA A 247 25.68 -7.77 -10.51
C ALA A 247 27.01 -7.61 -11.27
N ALA A 248 27.80 -6.58 -10.95
CA ALA A 248 29.12 -6.36 -11.55
C ALA A 248 30.22 -7.29 -10.99
N ALA A 249 29.96 -7.96 -9.86
CA ALA A 249 30.89 -8.88 -9.20
C ALA A 249 30.61 -10.37 -9.54
N ARG A 250 29.61 -10.65 -10.38
CA ARG A 250 29.28 -11.97 -10.93
C ARG A 250 29.65 -11.99 -12.41
#